data_AF-A0A8T8WZC9-F1
#
_entry.id   AF-A0A8T8WZC9-F1
#
_cell.length_a   1.000
_cell.length_b   1.000
_cell.length_c   1.000
_cell.angle_alpha   90.00
_cell.angle_beta   90.00
_cell.angle_gamma   90.00
#
_symmetry.space_group_name_H-M   'P 1'
#
loop_
_entity.id
_entity.type
_entity.pdbx_description
1 polymer ?
#
loop_
_entity_poly.entity_id
_entity_poly.type
_entity_poly.pdbx_seq_one_letter_code
_entity_poly.pdbx_strand_id
1 'polypeptide(L)'
;MLPAQQQLPIPYIVPPHLEEYNIPLSAFAAARPQFHNIVGGAFIFSTTVPDAVTSITTSASAPTTTKRAAQGTTAPTSPLASTPPPVPVSASSSPSPSPSSSPSSPTPTAAAQSPQTPTSSSSTTSTPATTPGTTPDDHLYSLSPDDDLHGVHEPEPKTLLLQRSITDSYPCHWENPGGLIDPVRDATVLAGVAREVREETGLHVSRFVDLVCVDEWTKMKRGVLLQETKVTFLVEVREAAAAGWEERVKLAEGEHQAFVWVGEGEVRGVVRDKGKKRKASGRLGVGFINEQGGNVLRGFEVVRGLRGC
;
A
#
# COMPACT_ATOMS: atom_id res chain seq x y z
N MET A 1 -30.15 13.74 -15.52
CA MET A 1 -29.10 12.74 -15.24
C MET A 1 -28.32 12.52 -16.52
N LEU A 2 -27.05 12.93 -16.57
CA LEU A 2 -26.13 12.44 -17.60
C LEU A 2 -25.74 10.99 -17.23
N PRO A 3 -25.58 10.08 -18.21
CA PRO A 3 -25.01 8.77 -17.93
C PRO A 3 -23.57 8.96 -17.42
N ALA A 4 -23.19 8.18 -16.41
CA ALA A 4 -21.78 8.07 -16.04
C ALA A 4 -21.02 7.58 -17.28
N GLN A 5 -20.00 8.34 -17.72
CA GLN A 5 -19.13 7.87 -18.79
C GLN A 5 -18.47 6.58 -18.30
N GLN A 6 -18.79 5.46 -18.96
CA GLN A 6 -18.04 4.22 -18.80
C GLN A 6 -16.65 4.47 -19.40
N GLN A 7 -15.74 4.93 -18.56
CA GLN A 7 -14.34 5.15 -18.90
C GLN A 7 -13.80 3.81 -19.42
N LEU A 8 -13.38 3.77 -20.69
CA LEU A 8 -12.89 2.54 -21.30
C LEU A 8 -11.73 1.98 -20.44
N PRO A 9 -11.65 0.65 -20.23
CA PRO A 9 -10.57 0.04 -19.47
C PRO A 9 -9.22 0.47 -20.02
N ILE A 10 -8.35 0.96 -19.13
CA ILE A 10 -7.00 1.36 -19.50
C ILE A 10 -6.20 0.07 -19.71
N PRO A 11 -5.64 -0.17 -20.92
CA PRO A 11 -5.00 -1.44 -21.22
C PRO A 11 -3.69 -1.60 -20.45
N TYR A 12 -3.49 -2.80 -19.94
CA TYR A 12 -2.27 -3.27 -19.28
C TYR A 12 -1.77 -4.56 -19.93
N ILE A 13 -0.49 -4.87 -19.75
CA ILE A 13 0.15 -6.09 -20.25
C ILE A 13 0.00 -7.21 -19.20
N VAL A 14 -0.37 -8.41 -19.65
CA VAL A 14 -0.40 -9.64 -18.84
C VAL A 14 0.63 -10.63 -19.41
N PRO A 15 1.54 -11.18 -18.59
CA PRO A 15 2.48 -12.21 -19.03
C PRO A 15 1.79 -13.59 -18.98
N PRO A 16 2.17 -14.56 -19.84
CA PRO A 16 1.44 -15.83 -19.97
C PRO A 16 1.29 -16.66 -18.68
N HIS A 17 2.19 -16.50 -17.70
CA HIS A 17 2.11 -17.21 -16.43
C HIS A 17 1.06 -16.63 -15.46
N LEU A 18 0.50 -15.44 -15.73
CA LEU A 18 -0.59 -14.82 -14.97
C LEU A 18 -1.95 -14.88 -15.70
N GLU A 19 -2.01 -15.54 -16.86
CA GLU A 19 -3.24 -15.57 -17.68
C GLU A 19 -4.42 -16.24 -16.95
N GLU A 20 -4.14 -17.13 -15.98
CA GLU A 20 -5.19 -17.73 -15.14
C GLU A 20 -5.98 -16.72 -14.30
N TYR A 21 -5.41 -15.53 -14.02
CA TYR A 21 -6.06 -14.43 -13.30
C TYR A 21 -6.78 -13.45 -14.25
N ASN A 22 -6.52 -13.58 -15.56
CA ASN A 22 -7.08 -12.75 -16.62
C ASN A 22 -8.28 -13.40 -17.34
N ILE A 23 -8.69 -14.60 -16.93
CA ILE A 23 -9.94 -15.23 -17.38
C ILE A 23 -11.16 -14.48 -16.79
N PRO A 24 -12.37 -14.64 -17.38
CA PRO A 24 -13.59 -14.07 -16.82
C PRO A 24 -13.76 -14.44 -15.34
N LEU A 25 -14.07 -13.47 -14.49
CA LEU A 25 -14.11 -13.66 -13.03
C LEU A 25 -15.08 -14.78 -12.61
N SER A 26 -16.19 -14.95 -13.35
CA SER A 26 -17.13 -16.05 -13.15
C SER A 26 -16.50 -17.43 -13.36
N ALA A 27 -15.59 -17.58 -14.33
CA ALA A 27 -14.83 -18.81 -14.55
C ALA A 27 -13.76 -19.00 -13.47
N PHE A 28 -13.07 -17.93 -13.05
CA PHE A 28 -12.11 -17.97 -11.95
C PHE A 28 -12.75 -18.44 -10.63
N ALA A 29 -13.92 -17.88 -10.30
CA ALA A 29 -14.70 -18.25 -9.12
C ALA A 29 -15.28 -19.67 -9.23
N ALA A 30 -15.81 -20.07 -10.40
CA ALA A 30 -16.34 -21.42 -10.62
C ALA A 30 -15.26 -22.52 -10.50
N ALA A 31 -14.01 -22.21 -10.85
CA ALA A 31 -12.86 -23.11 -10.65
C ALA A 31 -12.42 -23.20 -9.18
N ARG A 32 -12.87 -22.30 -8.31
CA ARG A 32 -12.45 -22.18 -6.91
C ARG A 32 -13.66 -21.96 -5.97
N PRO A 33 -14.67 -22.85 -5.99
CA PRO A 33 -15.96 -22.65 -5.33
C PRO A 33 -15.89 -22.59 -3.78
N GLN A 34 -14.74 -22.93 -3.18
CA GLN A 34 -14.49 -22.74 -1.76
C GLN A 34 -14.38 -21.27 -1.36
N PHE A 35 -13.90 -20.39 -2.25
CA PHE A 35 -13.75 -18.97 -1.94
C PHE A 35 -15.07 -18.22 -2.11
N HIS A 36 -15.51 -17.62 -1.01
CA HIS A 36 -16.72 -16.81 -0.96
C HIS A 36 -16.43 -15.36 -1.40
N ASN A 37 -15.19 -14.91 -1.21
CA ASN A 37 -14.71 -13.58 -1.57
C ASN A 37 -13.26 -13.70 -2.08
N ILE A 38 -12.93 -12.87 -3.08
CA ILE A 38 -11.60 -12.75 -3.66
C ILE A 38 -11.15 -11.29 -3.46
N VAL A 39 -9.98 -11.10 -2.87
CA VAL A 39 -9.36 -9.79 -2.63
C VAL A 39 -8.18 -9.64 -3.58
N GLY A 40 -8.11 -8.51 -4.27
CA GLY A 40 -6.99 -8.13 -5.11
C GLY A 40 -5.94 -7.35 -4.34
N GLY A 41 -4.69 -7.41 -4.77
CA GLY A 41 -3.64 -6.53 -4.25
C GLY A 41 -2.52 -6.28 -5.25
N ALA A 42 -1.87 -5.13 -5.13
CA ALA A 42 -0.68 -4.80 -5.90
C ALA A 42 0.47 -4.33 -4.99
N PHE A 43 1.69 -4.75 -5.31
CA PHE A 43 2.91 -4.07 -4.91
C PHE A 43 3.42 -3.22 -6.06
N ILE A 44 3.70 -1.95 -5.75
CA ILE A 44 4.21 -0.96 -6.70
C ILE A 44 5.56 -0.52 -6.15
N PHE A 45 6.62 -0.74 -6.92
CA PHE A 45 7.98 -0.36 -6.54
C PHE A 45 8.41 0.93 -7.22
N SER A 46 9.07 1.79 -6.45
CA SER A 46 9.70 3.03 -6.94
C SER A 46 10.86 2.68 -7.87
N THR A 47 10.98 3.48 -8.93
CA THR A 47 12.01 3.34 -9.98
C THR A 47 13.08 4.42 -9.89
N THR A 48 12.98 5.36 -8.95
CA THR A 48 13.97 6.41 -8.77
C THR A 48 15.27 5.87 -8.18
N VAL A 49 16.37 6.13 -8.89
CA VAL A 49 17.72 6.18 -8.31
C VAL A 49 17.72 7.33 -7.30
N PRO A 50 18.22 7.16 -6.04
CA PRO A 50 18.34 8.29 -5.11
C PRO A 50 19.19 9.38 -5.75
N ASP A 51 18.88 10.65 -5.49
CA ASP A 51 19.54 11.81 -6.10
C ASP A 51 21.06 11.80 -5.91
N ALA A 52 21.76 11.16 -6.85
CA ALA A 52 23.21 11.18 -6.94
C ALA A 52 23.66 12.53 -7.51
N VAL A 53 23.67 13.53 -6.61
CA VAL A 53 24.39 14.80 -6.76
C VAL A 53 24.18 15.45 -8.14
N THR A 54 22.97 15.97 -8.38
CA THR A 54 22.73 16.96 -9.44
C THR A 54 23.36 18.30 -9.03
N SER A 55 24.69 18.34 -8.96
CA SER A 55 25.49 19.49 -8.53
C SER A 55 26.86 19.49 -9.21
N ILE A 56 26.86 19.45 -10.54
CA ILE A 56 28.00 19.93 -11.34
C ILE A 56 27.51 20.73 -12.55
N THR A 57 27.70 22.05 -12.42
CA THR A 57 28.11 22.96 -13.49
C THR A 57 27.21 23.13 -14.71
N THR A 58 26.39 24.18 -14.69
CA THR A 58 26.29 25.11 -15.83
C THR A 58 26.15 26.53 -15.30
N SER A 59 27.24 27.29 -15.32
CA SER A 59 27.27 28.71 -14.94
C SER A 59 27.36 29.59 -16.19
N ALA A 60 26.52 30.65 -16.20
CA ALA A 60 26.56 31.81 -17.12
C ALA A 60 26.29 31.52 -18.62
N SER A 61 25.51 32.33 -19.33
CA SER A 61 25.52 33.80 -19.28
C SER A 61 24.16 34.45 -19.50
N ALA A 62 23.93 35.58 -18.82
CA ALA A 62 22.86 36.53 -19.13
C ALA A 62 23.33 37.62 -20.10
N PRO A 63 22.41 38.41 -20.68
CA PRO A 63 22.67 39.82 -20.95
C PRO A 63 21.60 40.76 -20.38
N THR A 64 22.00 42.00 -20.10
CA THR A 64 21.24 43.00 -19.32
C THR A 64 20.47 44.01 -20.20
N THR A 65 19.19 44.21 -19.84
CA THR A 65 18.35 45.43 -19.91
C THR A 65 18.69 46.60 -20.85
N THR A 66 17.67 47.14 -21.56
CA THR A 66 17.50 48.59 -21.79
C THR A 66 16.02 49.00 -21.86
N LYS A 67 15.65 50.14 -21.26
CA LYS A 67 14.30 50.76 -21.26
C LYS A 67 14.10 51.73 -22.44
N ARG A 68 12.86 51.91 -22.92
CA ARG A 68 12.19 53.24 -22.97
C ARG A 68 10.65 53.12 -23.11
N ALA A 69 9.93 54.19 -22.80
CA ALA A 69 8.46 54.26 -22.68
C ALA A 69 7.85 55.36 -23.58
N ALA A 70 6.52 55.32 -23.79
CA ALA A 70 5.57 56.41 -23.44
C ALA A 70 4.11 56.17 -23.94
N GLN A 71 3.12 56.50 -23.08
CA GLN A 71 1.78 57.14 -23.32
C GLN A 71 0.90 56.68 -24.52
N GLY A 72 -0.42 56.44 -24.44
CA GLY A 72 -1.47 56.55 -23.40
C GLY A 72 -2.79 55.90 -23.94
N THR A 73 -4.06 56.22 -23.64
CA THR A 73 -4.75 57.19 -22.75
C THR A 73 -6.25 56.73 -22.56
N THR A 74 -7.08 57.50 -21.83
CA THR A 74 -8.58 57.51 -21.75
C THR A 74 -9.36 56.28 -21.23
N ALA A 75 -9.91 56.45 -20.01
CA ALA A 75 -11.20 55.91 -19.53
C ALA A 75 -12.36 56.85 -20.00
N PRO A 76 -13.67 56.73 -19.62
CA PRO A 76 -14.34 55.93 -18.56
C PRO A 76 -15.47 55.02 -19.16
N THR A 77 -16.55 54.52 -18.51
CA THR A 77 -17.22 54.75 -17.20
C THR A 77 -18.05 53.53 -16.77
N SER A 78 -18.38 53.38 -15.47
CA SER A 78 -19.44 52.48 -14.95
C SER A 78 -20.83 53.18 -14.97
N PRO A 79 -21.96 52.45 -14.83
CA PRO A 79 -22.48 52.18 -13.48
C PRO A 79 -23.29 50.87 -13.24
N LEU A 80 -23.26 50.43 -11.97
CA LEU A 80 -24.34 49.87 -11.12
C LEU A 80 -25.12 48.58 -11.49
N ALA A 81 -24.84 47.54 -10.70
CA ALA A 81 -25.69 46.48 -10.09
C ALA A 81 -27.06 46.05 -10.67
N SER A 82 -27.29 44.72 -10.67
CA SER A 82 -28.54 44.08 -10.19
C SER A 82 -28.34 42.60 -9.85
N THR A 83 -28.90 42.14 -8.72
CA THR A 83 -28.82 40.77 -8.19
C THR A 83 -30.08 39.97 -8.52
N PRO A 84 -30.01 38.67 -8.89
CA PRO A 84 -31.18 37.80 -8.98
C PRO A 84 -31.46 37.04 -7.65
N PRO A 85 -32.72 36.61 -7.40
CA PRO A 85 -33.19 36.13 -6.09
C PRO A 85 -32.91 34.64 -5.80
N PRO A 86 -33.03 34.19 -4.53
CA PRO A 86 -32.96 32.77 -4.17
C PRO A 86 -34.25 32.01 -4.49
N VAL A 87 -34.11 30.71 -4.79
CA VAL A 87 -35.22 29.76 -5.01
C VAL A 87 -35.05 28.53 -4.11
N PRO A 88 -36.15 27.83 -3.75
CA PRO A 88 -36.34 27.44 -2.36
C PRO A 88 -35.88 26.04 -1.98
N VAL A 89 -35.60 25.89 -0.68
CA VAL A 89 -35.49 24.61 0.02
C VAL A 89 -36.76 23.75 -0.19
N SER A 90 -36.58 22.55 -0.71
CA SER A 90 -37.62 21.50 -0.69
C SER A 90 -37.22 20.44 0.32
N ALA A 91 -37.85 20.49 1.50
CA ALA A 91 -37.76 19.41 2.46
C ALA A 91 -38.56 18.21 1.93
N SER A 92 -37.91 17.06 1.76
CA SER A 92 -38.60 15.77 1.60
C SER A 92 -38.27 14.90 2.79
N SER A 93 -39.07 15.06 3.84
CA SER A 93 -39.19 14.08 4.92
C SER A 93 -40.22 13.04 4.52
N SER A 94 -39.83 11.76 4.50
CA SER A 94 -40.75 10.66 4.87
C SER A 94 -40.00 9.37 5.20
N PRO A 95 -40.57 8.51 6.05
CA PRO A 95 -39.83 7.47 6.76
C PRO A 95 -40.07 6.06 6.21
N SER A 96 -39.29 5.08 6.67
CA SER A 96 -39.71 3.68 6.72
C SER A 96 -38.98 2.91 7.83
N PRO A 97 -39.57 1.81 8.35
CA PRO A 97 -39.52 1.59 9.79
C PRO A 97 -38.87 0.26 10.21
N SER A 98 -38.43 0.21 11.47
CA SER A 98 -38.38 -1.02 12.29
C SER A 98 -39.80 -1.63 12.41
N PRO A 99 -40.02 -2.92 12.74
CA PRO A 99 -39.10 -3.80 13.48
C PRO A 99 -39.07 -5.27 13.00
N SER A 100 -38.31 -6.14 13.68
CA SER A 100 -38.92 -7.36 14.25
C SER A 100 -38.00 -8.03 15.28
N SER A 101 -38.61 -8.36 16.42
CA SER A 101 -38.15 -9.28 17.45
C SER A 101 -37.99 -10.73 16.97
N SER A 102 -37.19 -11.52 17.67
CA SER A 102 -37.42 -12.98 17.81
C SER A 102 -36.89 -13.51 19.15
N PRO A 103 -37.44 -14.61 19.69
CA PRO A 103 -37.26 -14.98 21.10
C PRO A 103 -36.38 -16.22 21.34
N SER A 104 -35.94 -16.36 22.59
CA SER A 104 -35.68 -17.58 23.37
C SER A 104 -35.25 -18.90 22.70
N SER A 105 -34.01 -19.33 23.03
CA SER A 105 -33.63 -20.69 23.53
C SER A 105 -33.88 -21.96 22.66
N PRO A 106 -33.22 -23.13 22.90
CA PRO A 106 -32.38 -23.51 24.04
C PRO A 106 -31.00 -24.13 23.70
N THR A 107 -30.24 -24.44 24.76
CA THR A 107 -29.05 -25.31 24.81
C THR A 107 -29.36 -26.76 24.35
N PRO A 108 -28.36 -27.55 23.89
CA PRO A 108 -27.66 -28.41 24.85
C PRO A 108 -26.16 -28.70 24.58
N THR A 109 -25.45 -28.99 25.68
CA THR A 109 -24.45 -30.08 25.87
C THR A 109 -23.44 -30.43 24.76
N ALA A 110 -22.15 -30.22 25.04
CA ALA A 110 -21.20 -31.31 25.29
C ALA A 110 -19.82 -30.78 25.76
N ALA A 111 -19.27 -31.35 26.83
CA ALA A 111 -17.92 -31.06 27.30
C ALA A 111 -16.95 -32.19 26.89
N ALA A 112 -15.82 -31.83 26.30
CA ALA A 112 -14.64 -32.66 26.14
C ALA A 112 -13.41 -31.75 26.38
N GLN A 113 -12.93 -31.66 27.63
CA GLN A 113 -11.88 -32.51 28.18
C GLN A 113 -10.54 -32.39 27.43
N SER A 114 -9.64 -31.58 28.00
CA SER A 114 -8.22 -31.57 27.67
C SER A 114 -7.53 -32.87 28.12
N PRO A 115 -6.55 -33.36 27.36
CA PRO A 115 -5.45 -34.16 27.92
C PRO A 115 -4.30 -33.23 28.34
N GLN A 116 -3.78 -33.43 29.55
CA GLN A 116 -2.54 -32.80 29.99
C GLN A 116 -1.31 -33.59 29.50
N THR A 117 -0.17 -32.88 29.52
CA THR A 117 1.24 -33.29 29.44
C THR A 117 1.62 -34.77 29.65
N PRO A 118 2.82 -35.14 29.17
CA PRO A 118 3.84 -35.44 30.18
C PRO A 118 5.09 -34.57 30.10
N THR A 119 5.62 -34.30 31.29
CA THR A 119 6.87 -33.60 31.59
C THR A 119 8.10 -34.40 31.17
N SER A 120 9.20 -33.70 30.87
CA SER A 120 10.55 -34.25 31.08
C SER A 120 11.54 -33.12 31.41
N SER A 121 12.39 -33.39 32.38
CA SER A 121 13.18 -32.42 33.14
C SER A 121 14.58 -32.19 32.55
N SER A 122 15.23 -31.08 32.92
CA SER A 122 16.63 -31.08 33.39
C SER A 122 17.12 -29.73 33.94
N SER A 123 17.63 -29.76 35.17
CA SER A 123 18.72 -28.96 35.81
C SER A 123 19.23 -27.68 35.12
N THR A 124 19.23 -26.47 35.75
CA THR A 124 20.13 -25.99 36.84
C THR A 124 21.64 -26.18 36.52
N THR A 125 22.55 -25.19 36.58
CA THR A 125 22.85 -24.27 37.71
C THR A 125 23.87 -23.17 37.29
N SER A 126 23.92 -22.06 38.05
CA SER A 126 25.09 -21.17 38.34
C SER A 126 25.85 -20.38 37.25
N THR A 127 25.72 -19.05 37.34
CA THR A 127 26.79 -18.04 37.13
C THR A 127 27.82 -18.08 38.28
N PRO A 128 29.04 -17.52 38.12
CA PRO A 128 29.28 -16.19 38.70
C PRO A 128 30.12 -15.25 37.82
N ALA A 129 30.16 -13.96 38.18
CA ALA A 129 30.90 -12.89 37.48
C ALA A 129 32.29 -12.64 38.06
N THR A 130 33.21 -12.01 37.29
CA THR A 130 34.31 -11.14 37.77
C THR A 130 34.93 -10.33 36.61
N THR A 131 35.07 -9.02 36.78
CA THR A 131 35.92 -8.04 36.05
C THR A 131 37.05 -7.60 37.01
N PRO A 132 38.06 -6.74 36.68
CA PRO A 132 38.45 -6.13 35.41
C PRO A 132 39.98 -6.23 35.09
N GLY A 133 40.44 -5.62 33.98
CA GLY A 133 41.87 -5.43 33.67
C GLY A 133 42.12 -4.27 32.68
N THR A 134 42.98 -3.33 33.06
CA THR A 134 43.23 -2.04 32.38
C THR A 134 44.60 -2.04 31.69
N THR A 135 44.74 -1.48 30.48
CA THR A 135 45.76 -0.44 30.08
C THR A 135 45.64 -0.06 28.58
N PRO A 136 46.21 1.09 28.15
CA PRO A 136 45.78 1.77 26.91
C PRO A 136 46.85 1.88 25.79
N ASP A 137 46.39 2.53 24.73
CA ASP A 137 47.11 3.39 23.75
C ASP A 137 47.76 2.83 22.47
N ASP A 138 47.42 3.60 21.43
CA ASP A 138 48.17 4.04 20.25
C ASP A 138 48.30 3.23 18.94
N HIS A 139 47.64 3.82 17.94
CA HIS A 139 48.11 4.10 16.58
C HIS A 139 48.67 2.95 15.73
N LEU A 140 47.90 2.54 14.70
CA LEU A 140 48.22 2.98 13.33
C LEU A 140 46.99 2.95 12.40
N TYR A 141 46.86 3.96 11.56
CA TYR A 141 45.92 3.99 10.43
C TYR A 141 46.26 2.87 9.43
N SER A 142 45.33 1.95 9.17
CA SER A 142 45.33 1.15 7.94
C SER A 142 44.12 1.58 7.10
N LEU A 143 44.31 2.67 6.36
CA LEU A 143 43.43 3.02 5.25
C LEU A 143 43.75 2.05 4.11
N SER A 144 42.87 1.08 3.85
CA SER A 144 42.91 0.30 2.60
C SER A 144 42.57 1.24 1.44
N PRO A 145 43.49 1.51 0.50
CA PRO A 145 43.31 2.54 -0.51
C PRO A 145 42.73 1.95 -1.82
N ASP A 146 41.57 1.28 -1.73
CA ASP A 146 40.99 0.54 -2.87
C ASP A 146 39.46 0.71 -3.06
N ASP A 147 38.74 1.45 -2.18
CA ASP A 147 37.27 1.58 -2.20
C ASP A 147 36.74 2.87 -2.89
N ASP A 148 37.53 3.47 -3.78
CA ASP A 148 37.15 4.66 -4.59
C ASP A 148 36.73 4.32 -6.05
N LEU A 149 36.55 3.04 -6.37
CA LEU A 149 35.82 2.64 -7.57
C LEU A 149 34.33 2.92 -7.34
N HIS A 150 33.75 3.75 -8.21
CA HIS A 150 32.36 4.16 -8.17
C HIS A 150 31.40 2.99 -8.42
N GLY A 151 31.20 2.15 -7.40
CA GLY A 151 30.02 1.33 -7.28
C GLY A 151 28.82 2.27 -7.20
N VAL A 152 28.18 2.48 -8.35
CA VAL A 152 26.79 2.95 -8.40
C VAL A 152 25.95 1.89 -7.70
N HIS A 153 25.87 2.01 -6.37
CA HIS A 153 24.95 1.22 -5.58
C HIS A 153 23.56 1.60 -6.04
N GLU A 154 22.92 0.69 -6.77
CA GLU A 154 21.55 0.85 -7.21
C GLU A 154 20.66 1.32 -6.05
N PRO A 155 19.62 2.14 -6.30
CA PRO A 155 18.58 2.42 -5.31
C PRO A 155 18.22 1.16 -4.54
N GLU A 156 18.31 1.19 -3.19
CA GLU A 156 17.58 0.18 -2.41
C GLU A 156 16.11 0.31 -2.83
N PRO A 157 15.48 -0.77 -3.32
CA PRO A 157 14.10 -0.71 -3.77
C PRO A 157 13.20 -0.19 -2.66
N LYS A 158 12.11 0.49 -3.03
CA LYS A 158 11.07 0.93 -2.10
C LYS A 158 9.71 0.60 -2.66
N THR A 159 8.81 0.10 -1.82
CA THR A 159 7.41 -0.16 -2.21
C THR A 159 6.48 0.90 -1.64
N LEU A 160 5.40 1.19 -2.37
CA LEU A 160 4.28 1.98 -1.87
C LEU A 160 3.49 1.17 -0.85
N LEU A 161 3.13 1.81 0.27
CA LEU A 161 2.10 1.36 1.19
C LEU A 161 1.15 2.52 1.50
N LEU A 162 -0.11 2.19 1.76
CA LEU A 162 -1.16 3.12 2.16
C LEU A 162 -1.46 2.92 3.66
N GLN A 163 -1.80 4.00 4.35
CA GLN A 163 -2.26 3.96 5.74
C GLN A 163 -3.77 4.04 5.78
N ARG A 164 -4.40 3.02 6.35
CA ARG A 164 -5.85 2.97 6.59
C ARG A 164 -6.32 4.14 7.45
N SER A 165 -7.46 4.72 7.08
CA SER A 165 -8.10 5.82 7.78
C SER A 165 -8.37 5.48 9.25
N ILE A 166 -8.27 6.47 10.12
CA ILE A 166 -8.59 6.36 11.55
C ILE A 166 -10.05 5.96 11.81
N THR A 167 -10.95 6.15 10.84
CA THR A 167 -12.37 5.77 10.92
C THR A 167 -12.66 4.38 10.34
N ASP A 168 -11.67 3.70 9.77
CA ASP A 168 -11.84 2.38 9.16
C ASP A 168 -11.52 1.24 10.16
N SER A 169 -11.91 0.02 9.81
CA SER A 169 -11.47 -1.22 10.45
C SER A 169 -9.95 -1.33 10.38
N TYR A 170 -9.32 -1.76 11.48
CA TYR A 170 -7.85 -1.77 11.64
C TYR A 170 -7.22 -0.39 11.37
N PRO A 171 -7.64 0.66 12.09
CA PRO A 171 -7.27 2.04 11.79
C PRO A 171 -5.75 2.24 11.87
N CYS A 172 -5.25 3.16 11.05
CA CYS A 172 -3.84 3.54 10.93
C CYS A 172 -2.86 2.42 10.51
N HIS A 173 -3.30 1.18 10.24
CA HIS A 173 -2.42 0.11 9.79
C HIS A 173 -1.96 0.36 8.35
N TRP A 174 -0.77 -0.16 8.03
CA TRP A 174 -0.20 -0.07 6.69
C TRP A 174 -0.50 -1.32 5.88
N GLU A 175 -0.86 -1.11 4.61
CA GLU A 175 -1.13 -2.15 3.63
C GLU A 175 -0.68 -1.74 2.23
N ASN A 176 -0.58 -2.71 1.33
CA ASN A 176 -0.39 -2.46 -0.09
C ASN A 176 -1.77 -2.15 -0.74
N PRO A 177 -1.84 -1.37 -1.84
CA PRO A 177 -3.11 -1.08 -2.48
C PRO A 177 -3.90 -2.35 -2.86
N GLY A 178 -5.20 -2.38 -2.60
CA GLY A 178 -6.05 -3.53 -2.91
C GLY A 178 -7.28 -3.74 -2.02
N GLY A 179 -8.39 -4.10 -2.68
CA GLY A 179 -9.70 -4.34 -2.09
C GLY A 179 -10.42 -5.56 -2.64
N LEU A 180 -11.73 -5.64 -2.41
CA LEU A 180 -12.58 -6.76 -2.81
C LEU A 180 -12.86 -6.72 -4.32
N ILE A 181 -12.61 -7.82 -5.03
CA ILE A 181 -12.99 -7.93 -6.44
C ILE A 181 -14.51 -7.94 -6.56
N ASP A 182 -15.08 -6.99 -7.31
CA ASP A 182 -16.51 -6.77 -7.44
C ASP A 182 -17.05 -7.51 -8.70
N PRO A 183 -17.92 -8.52 -8.56
CA PRO A 183 -18.38 -9.33 -9.69
C PRO A 183 -19.35 -8.61 -10.66
N VAL A 184 -19.75 -7.37 -10.36
CA VAL A 184 -20.55 -6.51 -11.24
C VAL A 184 -19.64 -5.52 -12.00
N ARG A 185 -18.53 -5.08 -11.38
CA ARG A 185 -17.61 -4.08 -11.95
C ARG A 185 -16.40 -4.69 -12.66
N ASP A 186 -15.89 -5.80 -12.15
CA ASP A 186 -14.58 -6.35 -12.50
C ASP A 186 -14.71 -7.58 -13.42
N ALA A 187 -14.21 -7.46 -14.65
CA ALA A 187 -14.29 -8.54 -15.64
C ALA A 187 -13.38 -9.74 -15.31
N THR A 188 -12.26 -9.50 -14.63
CA THR A 188 -11.20 -10.48 -14.29
C THR A 188 -10.61 -10.12 -12.92
N VAL A 189 -9.81 -11.00 -12.31
CA VAL A 189 -9.13 -10.67 -11.04
C VAL A 189 -8.16 -9.50 -11.26
N LEU A 190 -7.42 -9.51 -12.37
CA LEU A 190 -6.49 -8.44 -12.73
C LEU A 190 -7.20 -7.10 -12.99
N ALA A 191 -8.42 -7.11 -13.55
CA ALA A 191 -9.22 -5.90 -13.74
C ALA A 191 -9.60 -5.26 -12.39
N GLY A 192 -9.98 -6.06 -11.40
CA GLY A 192 -10.22 -5.57 -10.05
C GLY A 192 -8.95 -5.03 -9.39
N VAL A 193 -7.80 -5.70 -9.48
CA VAL A 193 -6.53 -5.16 -8.96
C VAL A 193 -6.19 -3.80 -9.61
N ALA A 194 -6.34 -3.68 -10.93
CA ALA A 194 -6.08 -2.43 -11.64
C ALA A 194 -7.08 -1.32 -11.27
N ARG A 195 -8.33 -1.68 -10.93
CA ARG A 195 -9.33 -0.76 -10.39
C ARG A 195 -8.92 -0.26 -9.00
N GLU A 196 -8.63 -1.14 -8.05
CA GLU A 196 -8.28 -0.75 -6.67
C GLU A 196 -7.03 0.14 -6.65
N VAL A 197 -5.97 -0.22 -7.38
CA VAL A 197 -4.78 0.64 -7.53
C VAL A 197 -5.17 2.05 -7.99
N ARG A 198 -6.08 2.17 -8.96
CA ARG A 198 -6.52 3.47 -9.48
C ARG A 198 -7.41 4.22 -8.50
N GLU A 199 -8.33 3.55 -7.81
CA GLU A 199 -9.26 4.17 -6.87
C GLU A 199 -8.53 4.66 -5.61
N GLU A 200 -7.58 3.87 -5.08
CA GLU A 200 -6.85 4.15 -3.85
C GLU A 200 -5.59 5.01 -4.02
N THR A 201 -4.97 5.04 -5.20
CA THR A 201 -3.68 5.75 -5.42
C THR A 201 -3.69 6.73 -6.59
N GLY A 202 -4.71 6.71 -7.45
CA GLY A 202 -4.74 7.51 -8.68
C GLY A 202 -3.75 7.06 -9.78
N LEU A 203 -2.93 6.03 -9.53
CA LEU A 203 -1.99 5.45 -10.49
C LEU A 203 -2.70 4.45 -11.41
N HIS A 204 -2.11 4.16 -12.57
CA HIS A 204 -2.68 3.25 -13.56
C HIS A 204 -1.72 2.10 -13.85
N VAL A 205 -2.13 0.86 -13.53
CA VAL A 205 -1.37 -0.34 -13.89
C VAL A 205 -1.08 -0.35 -15.40
N SER A 206 0.19 -0.48 -15.77
CA SER A 206 0.64 -0.64 -17.15
C SER A 206 0.96 -2.10 -17.48
N ARG A 207 1.40 -2.88 -16.48
CA ARG A 207 1.77 -4.29 -16.63
C ARG A 207 1.69 -5.02 -15.29
N PHE A 208 1.15 -6.23 -15.32
CA PHE A 208 1.35 -7.22 -14.27
C PHE A 208 2.69 -7.92 -14.52
N VAL A 209 3.52 -8.04 -13.48
CA VAL A 209 4.90 -8.55 -13.62
C VAL A 209 4.98 -10.00 -13.16
N ASP A 210 4.53 -10.28 -11.94
CA ASP A 210 4.56 -11.61 -11.32
C ASP A 210 3.54 -11.69 -10.16
N LEU A 211 3.26 -12.90 -9.68
CA LEU A 211 2.48 -13.19 -8.48
C LEU A 211 3.39 -13.17 -7.24
N VAL A 212 3.06 -12.36 -6.23
CA VAL A 212 3.88 -12.23 -5.01
C VAL A 212 3.37 -13.11 -3.87
N CYS A 213 2.06 -13.15 -3.65
CA CYS A 213 1.47 -14.05 -2.65
C CYS A 213 0.01 -14.40 -2.94
N VAL A 214 -0.37 -15.58 -2.46
CA VAL A 214 -1.77 -15.98 -2.26
C VAL A 214 -1.94 -16.25 -0.77
N ASP A 215 -2.79 -15.47 -0.12
CA ASP A 215 -3.17 -15.66 1.27
C ASP A 215 -4.59 -16.23 1.33
N GLU A 216 -4.83 -17.16 2.24
CA GLU A 216 -6.17 -17.71 2.49
C GLU A 216 -6.49 -17.62 3.98
N TRP A 217 -7.73 -17.23 4.29
CA TRP A 217 -8.22 -17.21 5.67
C TRP A 217 -9.71 -17.51 5.72
N THR A 218 -10.19 -17.85 6.91
CA THR A 218 -11.62 -18.02 7.18
C THR A 218 -12.11 -16.96 8.15
N LYS A 219 -13.30 -16.39 7.91
CA LYS A 219 -13.99 -15.52 8.87
C LYS A 219 -15.40 -16.00 9.16
N MET A 220 -15.82 -15.89 10.42
CA MET A 220 -17.18 -16.19 10.85
C MET A 220 -18.05 -14.93 10.68
N LYS A 221 -19.09 -14.98 9.85
CA LYS A 221 -20.04 -13.86 9.66
C LYS A 221 -21.47 -14.39 9.83
N ARG A 222 -22.17 -13.91 10.87
CA ARG A 222 -23.56 -14.31 11.20
C ARG A 222 -23.76 -15.83 11.32
N GLY A 223 -22.78 -16.54 11.89
CA GLY A 223 -22.81 -18.01 12.04
C GLY A 223 -22.42 -18.81 10.78
N VAL A 224 -22.11 -18.13 9.66
CA VAL A 224 -21.58 -18.76 8.44
C VAL A 224 -20.06 -18.60 8.41
N LEU A 225 -19.35 -19.71 8.19
CA LEU A 225 -17.91 -19.69 7.92
C LEU A 225 -17.69 -19.31 6.45
N LEU A 226 -17.07 -18.15 6.22
CA LEU A 226 -16.66 -17.68 4.89
C LEU A 226 -15.17 -17.96 4.73
N GLN A 227 -14.77 -18.64 3.64
CA GLN A 227 -13.37 -18.76 3.24
C GLN A 227 -13.06 -17.70 2.18
N GLU A 228 -11.93 -17.03 2.32
CA GLU A 228 -11.52 -15.88 1.50
C GLU A 228 -10.09 -16.09 1.02
N THR A 229 -9.77 -15.51 -0.14
CA THR A 229 -8.39 -15.46 -0.65
C THR A 229 -8.01 -14.01 -0.99
N LYS A 230 -6.75 -13.64 -0.74
CA LYS A 230 -6.12 -12.43 -1.30
C LYS A 230 -5.03 -12.87 -2.26
N VAL A 231 -5.06 -12.34 -3.47
CA VAL A 231 -4.05 -12.56 -4.49
C VAL A 231 -3.34 -11.23 -4.74
N THR A 232 -2.03 -11.18 -4.47
CA THR A 232 -1.23 -9.94 -4.57
C THR A 232 -0.15 -10.08 -5.64
N PHE A 233 -0.09 -9.11 -6.54
CA PHE A 233 0.82 -9.10 -7.69
C PHE A 233 1.89 -8.02 -7.57
N LEU A 234 3.04 -8.20 -8.22
CA LEU A 234 3.95 -7.11 -8.55
C LEU A 234 3.45 -6.44 -9.83
N VAL A 235 3.33 -5.11 -9.82
CA VAL A 235 2.86 -4.35 -11.00
C VAL A 235 3.77 -3.16 -11.32
N GLU A 236 3.84 -2.86 -12.62
CA GLU A 236 4.33 -1.57 -13.12
C GLU A 236 3.14 -0.62 -13.29
N VAL A 237 3.38 0.68 -13.11
CA VAL A 237 2.39 1.74 -13.35
C VAL A 237 2.83 2.69 -14.45
N ARG A 238 1.88 3.21 -15.22
CA ARG A 238 2.11 4.10 -16.36
C ARG A 238 2.83 5.39 -15.97
N GLU A 239 2.51 5.91 -14.79
CA GLU A 239 3.09 7.14 -14.26
C GLU A 239 4.62 7.04 -14.11
N ALA A 240 5.17 5.83 -13.93
CA ALA A 240 6.61 5.57 -13.77
C ALA A 240 7.49 5.96 -14.98
N ALA A 241 6.87 6.28 -16.13
CA ALA A 241 7.56 6.84 -17.29
C ALA A 241 7.89 8.35 -17.15
N ALA A 242 7.41 9.03 -16.11
CA ALA A 242 7.66 10.45 -15.85
C ALA A 242 8.55 10.65 -14.60
N ALA A 243 9.43 11.65 -14.62
CA ALA A 243 10.17 12.05 -13.43
C ALA A 243 9.23 12.58 -12.33
N GLY A 244 9.57 12.29 -11.07
CA GLY A 244 8.78 12.69 -9.89
C GLY A 244 7.38 12.07 -9.85
N TRP A 245 7.23 10.84 -10.36
CA TRP A 245 5.92 10.18 -10.40
C TRP A 245 5.48 9.66 -9.03
N GLU A 246 6.42 9.35 -8.14
CA GLU A 246 6.17 8.92 -6.77
C GLU A 246 5.39 9.95 -5.93
N GLU A 247 5.44 11.23 -6.32
CA GLU A 247 4.67 12.33 -5.73
C GLU A 247 3.23 12.43 -6.27
N ARG A 248 2.89 11.68 -7.32
CA ARG A 248 1.57 11.75 -7.99
C ARG A 248 0.51 10.87 -7.35
N VAL A 249 0.85 10.15 -6.27
CA VAL A 249 -0.09 9.35 -5.48
C VAL A 249 -1.20 10.24 -4.94
N LYS A 250 -2.45 9.85 -5.22
CA LYS A 250 -3.67 10.51 -4.75
C LYS A 250 -4.51 9.49 -4.00
N LEU A 251 -4.62 9.67 -2.70
CA LEU A 251 -5.36 8.75 -1.84
C LEU A 251 -6.87 8.83 -2.05
N ALA A 252 -7.56 7.70 -1.88
CA ALA A 252 -8.99 7.66 -1.66
C ALA A 252 -9.33 8.32 -0.31
N GLU A 253 -9.71 9.61 -0.36
CA GLU A 253 -10.04 10.38 0.84
C GLU A 253 -11.23 9.76 1.60
N GLY A 254 -10.97 9.34 2.83
CA GLY A 254 -11.92 8.65 3.71
C GLY A 254 -11.57 7.18 3.99
N GLU A 255 -10.92 6.51 3.03
CA GLU A 255 -10.44 5.12 3.17
C GLU A 255 -8.97 5.07 3.60
N HIS A 256 -8.13 5.91 3.00
CA HIS A 256 -6.71 6.06 3.36
C HIS A 256 -6.38 7.50 3.77
N GLN A 257 -5.42 7.64 4.70
CA GLN A 257 -5.05 8.94 5.30
C GLN A 257 -3.59 9.37 5.09
N ALA A 258 -2.72 8.42 4.72
CA ALA A 258 -1.31 8.70 4.40
C ALA A 258 -0.78 7.62 3.43
N PHE A 259 0.33 7.91 2.75
CA PHE A 259 1.08 6.91 1.99
C PHE A 259 2.57 6.99 2.35
N VAL A 260 3.31 5.93 2.03
CA VAL A 260 4.74 5.84 2.31
C VAL A 260 5.44 5.02 1.24
N TRP A 261 6.58 5.52 0.76
CA TRP A 261 7.58 4.72 0.05
C TRP A 261 8.59 4.20 1.08
N VAL A 262 8.65 2.88 1.25
CA VAL A 262 9.38 2.22 2.35
C VAL A 262 10.40 1.20 1.83
N GLY A 263 11.59 1.17 2.44
CA GLY A 263 12.66 0.21 2.11
C GLY A 263 12.53 -1.14 2.83
N GLU A 264 13.30 -2.14 2.39
CA GLU A 264 13.19 -3.52 2.91
C GLU A 264 13.60 -3.58 4.39
N GLY A 265 14.67 -2.86 4.75
CA GLY A 265 15.18 -2.80 6.12
C GLY A 265 14.16 -2.27 7.13
N GLU A 266 13.37 -1.25 6.75
CA GLU A 266 12.32 -0.66 7.59
C GLU A 266 11.20 -1.68 7.87
N VAL A 267 10.70 -2.35 6.81
CA VAL A 267 9.67 -3.39 6.91
C VAL A 267 10.15 -4.56 7.77
N ARG A 268 11.39 -5.02 7.53
CA ARG A 268 12.03 -6.11 8.28
C ARG A 268 12.18 -5.77 9.77
N GLY A 269 12.42 -4.50 10.11
CA GLY A 269 12.41 -4.00 11.48
C GLY A 269 11.05 -4.18 12.16
N VAL A 270 9.97 -3.73 11.51
CA VAL A 270 8.59 -3.85 12.04
C VAL A 270 8.16 -5.31 12.19
N VAL A 271 8.39 -6.14 11.17
CA VAL A 271 8.03 -7.57 11.20
C VAL A 271 8.75 -8.30 12.33
N ARG A 272 10.02 -8.00 12.59
CA ARG A 272 10.79 -8.57 13.71
C ARG A 272 10.34 -8.12 15.10
N ASP A 273 9.67 -6.97 15.21
CA ASP A 273 9.19 -6.40 16.47
C ASP A 273 7.69 -6.66 16.74
N LYS A 274 6.94 -7.19 15.77
CA LYS A 274 5.56 -7.64 15.92
C LYS A 274 5.41 -8.59 17.13
N GLY A 275 4.44 -8.30 17.99
CA GLY A 275 4.18 -9.07 19.22
C GLY A 275 5.05 -8.71 20.44
N LYS A 276 6.06 -7.84 20.30
CA LYS A 276 6.83 -7.34 21.45
C LYS A 276 6.06 -6.26 22.20
N LYS A 277 6.34 -6.08 23.50
CA LYS A 277 5.75 -5.02 24.33
C LYS A 277 6.12 -3.59 23.90
N ARG A 278 7.18 -3.43 23.09
CA ARG A 278 7.52 -2.14 22.47
C ARG A 278 6.68 -1.97 21.21
N LYS A 279 6.02 -0.83 21.04
CA LYS A 279 5.52 -0.42 19.72
C LYS A 279 6.69 -0.35 18.75
N ALA A 280 6.47 -0.70 17.49
CA ALA A 280 7.50 -0.53 16.46
C ALA A 280 7.87 0.97 16.37
N SER A 281 9.17 1.27 16.47
CA SER A 281 9.69 2.63 16.39
C SER A 281 9.93 3.01 14.93
N GLY A 282 9.48 4.20 14.52
CA GLY A 282 9.67 4.73 13.17
C GLY A 282 8.36 5.05 12.47
N ARG A 283 8.44 5.50 11.20
CA ARG A 283 7.31 6.02 10.41
C ARG A 283 6.17 5.00 10.19
N LEU A 284 6.46 3.70 10.26
CA LEU A 284 5.45 2.64 10.15
C LEU A 284 4.62 2.41 11.43
N GLY A 285 5.04 2.93 12.60
CA GLY A 285 4.21 3.05 13.80
C GLY A 285 3.46 1.78 14.26
N VAL A 286 2.16 1.70 13.95
CA VAL A 286 1.30 0.56 14.34
C VAL A 286 1.58 -0.72 13.54
N GLY A 287 2.28 -0.61 12.40
CA GLY A 287 2.67 -1.75 11.57
C GLY A 287 1.55 -2.28 10.67
N PHE A 288 1.55 -3.60 10.48
CA PHE A 288 0.77 -4.31 9.46
C PHE A 288 -0.34 -5.16 10.08
N ILE A 289 -1.45 -5.34 9.35
CA ILE A 289 -2.52 -6.28 9.72
C ILE A 289 -2.01 -7.71 9.52
N ASN A 290 -2.18 -8.58 10.50
CA ASN A 290 -1.86 -10.01 10.42
C ASN A 290 -0.45 -10.24 9.81
N GLU A 291 -0.30 -11.20 8.88
CA GLU A 291 0.98 -11.50 8.22
C GLU A 291 1.28 -10.62 6.98
N GLN A 292 0.50 -9.58 6.70
CA GLN A 292 0.68 -8.73 5.50
C GLN A 292 2.11 -8.15 5.41
N GLY A 293 2.75 -7.82 6.54
CA GLY A 293 4.14 -7.37 6.57
C GLY A 293 5.15 -8.40 6.03
N GLY A 294 4.87 -9.69 6.16
CA GLY A 294 5.65 -10.76 5.53
C GLY A 294 5.46 -10.81 4.01
N ASN A 295 4.27 -10.49 3.51
CA ASN A 295 4.01 -10.39 2.08
C ASN A 295 4.70 -9.18 1.44
N VAL A 296 4.85 -8.07 2.18
CA VAL A 296 5.70 -6.95 1.75
C VAL A 296 7.14 -7.43 1.54
N LEU A 297 7.70 -8.23 2.46
CA LEU A 297 9.05 -8.80 2.31
C LEU A 297 9.16 -9.77 1.12
N ARG A 298 8.12 -10.58 0.84
CA ARG A 298 8.06 -11.40 -0.39
C ARG A 298 8.08 -10.54 -1.66
N GLY A 299 7.46 -9.36 -1.64
CA GLY A 299 7.53 -8.40 -2.75
C GLY A 299 8.97 -7.96 -3.05
N PHE A 300 9.77 -7.69 -2.01
CA PHE A 300 11.20 -7.42 -2.15
C PHE A 300 11.99 -8.62 -2.71
N GLU A 301 11.65 -9.84 -2.29
CA GLU A 301 12.28 -11.07 -2.79
C GLU A 301 12.03 -11.28 -4.28
N VAL A 302 10.80 -11.06 -4.76
CA VAL A 302 10.46 -11.11 -6.20
C VAL A 302 11.22 -10.02 -6.98
N VAL A 303 11.24 -8.78 -6.50
CA VAL A 303 11.99 -7.69 -7.16
C VAL A 303 13.49 -7.98 -7.23
N ARG A 304 14.07 -8.60 -6.20
CA ARG A 304 15.49 -8.98 -6.18
C ARG A 304 15.80 -10.07 -7.22
N GLY A 305 14.97 -11.11 -7.27
CA GLY A 305 15.09 -12.18 -8.28
C GLY A 305 14.97 -11.66 -9.71
N LEU A 306 14.08 -10.68 -9.97
CA LEU A 306 13.94 -10.02 -11.28
C LEU A 306 15.13 -9.12 -11.64
N ARG A 307 15.82 -8.53 -10.66
CA ARG A 307 17.07 -7.77 -10.85
C ARG A 307 18.31 -8.67 -11.03
N GLY A 308 18.19 -9.98 -10.75
CA GLY A 308 19.31 -10.92 -10.81
C GLY A 308 20.29 -10.77 -9.63
N CYS A 309 19.81 -10.31 -8.47
CA CYS A 309 20.58 -10.08 -7.25
C CYS A 309 20.23 -11.06 -6.11
#